data_AF-L7UH98-F1
#
_entry.id   AF-L7UH98-F1
#
_cell.length_a   1.000
_cell.length_b   1.000
_cell.length_c   1.000
_cell.angle_alpha   90.00
_cell.angle_beta   90.00
_cell.angle_gamma   90.00
#
_symmetry.space_group_name_H-M   'P 1'
#
loop_
_entity.id
_entity.type
_entity.pdbx_description
1 polymer ?
#
loop_
_entity_poly.entity_id
_entity_poly.type
_entity_poly.pdbx_seq_one_letter_code
_entity_poly.pdbx_strand_id
1 'polypeptide(L)'
;MNPDESTPTEGRAARPLLLAAVAVLALASGAVYVGTLKGGFLSASDVGGLPELAAIQAQLRPLDACALTYRRLDSKGKRPFPDSVIVHDCTGTGRVVAIKVPTTWEPQGVTFEMKRASPSEPFQVLIEKDTTLTPALQAAMEHFAPLIAAKLPEQQRAARAATAE
;
A
#
# COMPACT_ATOMS: atom_id res chain seq x y z
N MET A 1 44.12 -52.65 11.38
CA MET A 1 45.27 -51.98 12.01
C MET A 1 45.93 -51.09 10.96
N ASN A 2 46.11 -49.81 11.30
CA ASN A 2 46.66 -48.62 10.62
C ASN A 2 47.94 -48.82 9.78
N PRO A 3 48.53 -47.81 9.06
CA PRO A 3 48.28 -46.34 9.03
C PRO A 3 48.21 -45.72 7.60
N ASP A 4 47.64 -44.55 7.34
CA ASP A 4 48.05 -43.14 7.62
C ASP A 4 49.00 -42.49 6.57
N GLU A 5 48.63 -41.25 6.22
CA GLU A 5 49.46 -40.11 5.80
C GLU A 5 49.92 -39.82 4.34
N SER A 6 49.51 -38.60 3.92
CA SER A 6 50.31 -37.53 3.30
C SER A 6 50.33 -37.33 1.76
N THR A 7 49.50 -36.35 1.36
CA THR A 7 49.57 -35.37 0.24
C THR A 7 50.95 -34.63 0.15
N PRO A 8 51.23 -33.62 -0.73
CA PRO A 8 50.50 -33.01 -1.88
C PRO A 8 51.38 -32.74 -3.14
N THR A 9 50.80 -32.36 -4.29
CA THR A 9 51.50 -31.49 -5.29
C THR A 9 50.49 -30.62 -6.07
N GLU A 10 50.42 -29.38 -5.59
CA GLU A 10 50.18 -28.11 -6.29
C GLU A 10 50.84 -28.05 -7.70
N GLY A 11 50.30 -27.50 -8.79
CA GLY A 11 49.07 -26.80 -9.11
C GLY A 11 49.21 -26.21 -10.53
N ARG A 12 48.10 -25.94 -11.24
CA ARG A 12 47.97 -24.72 -12.07
C ARG A 12 46.52 -24.49 -12.53
N ALA A 13 46.00 -23.38 -12.02
CA ALA A 13 44.79 -22.63 -12.34
C ALA A 13 44.14 -22.81 -13.73
N ALA A 14 42.84 -23.10 -13.70
CA ALA A 14 41.86 -22.53 -14.62
C ALA A 14 40.61 -22.15 -13.80
N ARG A 15 40.35 -20.85 -13.66
CA ARG A 15 39.14 -20.30 -13.04
C ARG A 15 37.98 -20.35 -14.03
N PRO A 16 36.80 -20.84 -13.63
CA PRO A 16 35.53 -20.29 -14.10
C PRO A 16 34.82 -19.65 -12.89
N LEU A 17 34.85 -18.32 -12.80
CA LEU A 17 33.77 -17.44 -13.24
C LEU A 17 32.52 -17.60 -12.37
N LEU A 18 32.34 -16.62 -11.48
CA LEU A 18 31.13 -16.34 -10.71
C LEU A 18 29.87 -16.48 -11.58
N LEU A 19 28.92 -17.27 -11.11
CA LEU A 19 27.49 -17.05 -11.35
C LEU A 19 26.75 -17.23 -10.03
N ALA A 20 26.72 -16.14 -9.26
CA ALA A 20 25.73 -15.96 -8.22
C ALA A 20 24.36 -15.80 -8.90
N ALA A 21 23.56 -16.86 -8.93
CA ALA A 21 22.18 -16.79 -9.37
C ALA A 21 21.28 -16.90 -8.13
N VAL A 22 20.82 -15.72 -7.72
CA VAL A 22 19.85 -15.45 -6.68
C VAL A 22 18.53 -16.15 -7.02
N ALA A 23 18.10 -17.10 -6.20
CA ALA A 23 16.72 -17.57 -6.19
C ALA A 23 16.10 -17.17 -4.84
N VAL A 24 15.67 -15.90 -4.77
CA VAL A 24 14.73 -15.45 -3.73
C VAL A 24 13.40 -16.13 -4.05
N LEU A 25 13.15 -17.29 -3.43
CA LEU A 25 11.79 -17.77 -3.28
C LEU A 25 11.15 -16.93 -2.16
N ALA A 26 10.66 -15.75 -2.55
CA ALA A 26 9.71 -15.02 -1.71
C ALA A 26 8.39 -15.81 -1.73
N LEU A 27 8.24 -16.68 -0.73
CA LEU A 27 6.92 -17.16 -0.30
C LEU A 27 6.16 -15.95 0.27
N ALA A 28 5.58 -15.14 -0.60
CA ALA A 28 4.54 -14.20 -0.20
C ALA A 28 3.21 -14.96 -0.26
N SER A 29 2.99 -15.78 0.77
CA SER A 29 1.67 -16.21 1.17
C SER A 29 0.76 -14.97 1.22
N GLY A 30 -0.27 -14.94 0.38
CA GLY A 30 -1.37 -13.99 0.44
C GLY A 30 -2.12 -14.18 1.75
N ALA A 31 -1.55 -13.67 2.83
CA ALA A 31 -2.20 -13.64 4.12
C ALA A 31 -3.20 -12.49 4.08
N VAL A 32 -4.48 -12.83 3.88
CA VAL A 32 -5.58 -11.91 4.19
C VAL A 32 -5.58 -11.74 5.70
N TYR A 33 -4.90 -10.71 6.19
CA TYR A 33 -4.92 -10.36 7.60
C TYR A 33 -6.28 -9.71 7.91
N VAL A 34 -7.12 -10.43 8.65
CA VAL A 34 -8.38 -9.89 9.19
C VAL A 34 -8.04 -9.07 10.43
N GLY A 35 -7.88 -7.75 10.25
CA GLY A 35 -7.63 -6.81 11.34
C GLY A 35 -8.92 -6.19 11.86
N THR A 36 -9.16 -6.25 13.18
CA THR A 36 -10.20 -5.46 13.85
C THR A 36 -9.70 -4.03 14.01
N LEU A 37 -9.95 -3.19 13.02
CA LEU A 37 -9.59 -1.78 13.09
C LEU A 37 -10.66 -0.97 13.82
N LYS A 38 -10.18 -0.13 14.74
CA LYS A 38 -10.96 0.83 15.52
C LYS A 38 -11.49 1.92 14.58
N GLY A 39 -12.59 1.62 13.90
CA GLY A 39 -13.37 2.54 13.08
C GLY A 39 -13.94 1.88 11.82
N GLY A 40 -15.26 1.94 11.66
CA GLY A 40 -16.00 1.77 10.40
C GLY A 40 -16.08 0.37 9.80
N PHE A 41 -15.00 -0.41 9.78
CA PHE A 41 -14.98 -1.76 9.24
C PHE A 41 -14.86 -2.76 10.39
N LEU A 42 -16.01 -3.20 10.91
CA LEU A 42 -16.07 -4.22 11.98
C LEU A 42 -15.42 -5.55 11.54
N SER A 43 -15.15 -5.70 10.25
CA SER A 43 -14.21 -6.67 9.72
C SER A 43 -13.66 -6.16 8.38
N ALA A 44 -12.37 -5.87 8.32
CA ALA A 44 -11.68 -5.54 7.08
C ALA A 44 -10.75 -6.68 6.65
N SER A 45 -10.71 -6.93 5.35
CA SER A 45 -9.75 -7.80 4.70
C SER A 45 -8.66 -6.94 4.05
N ASP A 46 -7.39 -7.21 4.37
CA ASP A 46 -6.28 -6.58 3.67
C ASP A 46 -6.02 -7.30 2.33
N VAL A 47 -6.17 -6.56 1.24
CA VAL A 47 -5.86 -6.97 -0.14
C VAL A 47 -4.65 -6.23 -0.70
N GLY A 48 -3.93 -5.47 0.11
CA GLY A 48 -2.79 -4.65 -0.34
C GLY A 48 -1.64 -5.48 -0.92
N GLY A 49 -1.48 -6.73 -0.46
CA GLY A 49 -0.46 -7.65 -0.98
C GLY A 49 -0.75 -8.24 -2.36
N LEU A 50 -1.89 -7.92 -2.98
CA LEU A 50 -2.23 -8.44 -4.30
C LEU A 50 -1.33 -7.83 -5.38
N PRO A 51 -0.85 -8.65 -6.35
CA PRO A 51 0.04 -8.18 -7.40
C PRO A 51 -0.61 -7.12 -8.29
N GLU A 52 -1.94 -7.16 -8.44
CA GLU A 52 -2.71 -6.17 -9.21
C GLU A 52 -2.59 -4.75 -8.61
N LEU A 53 -2.42 -4.65 -7.29
CA LEU A 53 -2.28 -3.37 -6.59
C LEU A 53 -0.84 -2.91 -6.45
N ALA A 54 0.16 -3.71 -6.87
CA ALA A 54 1.57 -3.39 -6.71
C ALA A 54 1.97 -2.10 -7.46
N ALA A 55 1.40 -1.87 -8.65
CA ALA A 55 1.65 -0.65 -9.41
C ALA A 55 1.08 0.59 -8.70
N ILE A 56 -0.10 0.47 -8.10
CA ILE A 56 -0.74 1.53 -7.30
C ILE A 56 0.07 1.80 -6.03
N GLN A 57 0.50 0.75 -5.34
CA GLN A 57 1.39 0.82 -4.17
C GLN A 57 2.66 1.62 -4.50
N ALA A 58 3.31 1.31 -5.62
CA ALA A 58 4.54 1.97 -6.05
C ALA A 58 4.34 3.47 -6.31
N GLN A 59 3.19 3.86 -6.89
CA GLN A 59 2.85 5.26 -7.14
C GLN A 59 2.54 6.04 -5.87
N LEU A 60 1.89 5.40 -4.89
CA LEU A 60 1.49 6.05 -3.64
C LEU A 60 2.61 6.04 -2.57
N ARG A 61 3.58 5.12 -2.69
CA ARG A 61 4.72 5.02 -1.77
C ARG A 61 5.47 6.33 -1.51
N PRO A 62 5.85 7.14 -2.52
CA PRO A 62 6.60 8.38 -2.29
C PRO A 62 5.78 9.51 -1.64
N LEU A 63 4.47 9.36 -1.54
CA LEU A 63 3.60 10.38 -0.96
C LEU A 63 3.73 10.39 0.57
N ASP A 64 3.47 11.51 1.22
CA ASP A 64 3.43 11.60 2.69
C ASP A 64 1.99 11.40 3.21
N ALA A 65 1.41 10.23 2.95
CA ALA A 65 0.05 9.87 3.40
C ALA A 65 0.08 8.61 4.26
N CYS A 66 -0.56 8.58 5.42
CA CYS A 66 -0.66 7.36 6.24
C CYS A 66 -2.04 6.73 6.20
N ALA A 67 -3.07 7.49 5.85
CA ALA A 67 -4.36 6.92 5.53
C ALA A 67 -4.98 7.59 4.30
N LEU A 68 -5.61 6.79 3.44
CA LEU A 68 -6.46 7.25 2.35
C LEU A 68 -7.82 6.61 2.51
N THR A 69 -8.88 7.37 2.32
CA THR A 69 -10.23 6.86 2.57
C THR A 69 -11.17 7.38 1.51
N TYR A 70 -11.94 6.47 0.90
CA TYR A 70 -12.98 6.81 -0.05
C TYR A 70 -14.30 6.18 0.38
N ARG A 71 -15.32 7.03 0.57
CA ARG A 71 -16.71 6.63 0.92
C ARG A 71 -16.83 5.67 2.11
N ARG A 72 -15.95 5.79 3.09
CA ARG A 72 -16.05 5.02 4.35
C ARG A 72 -17.27 5.43 5.15
N LEU A 73 -17.89 4.45 5.78
CA LEU A 73 -18.96 4.67 6.76
C LEU A 73 -18.38 5.28 8.03
N ASP A 74 -18.90 6.44 8.42
CA ASP A 74 -18.63 7.01 9.74
C ASP A 74 -19.36 6.22 10.85
N SER A 75 -19.10 6.56 12.11
CA SER A 75 -19.75 5.93 13.26
C SER A 75 -21.27 6.14 13.30
N LYS A 76 -21.81 7.03 12.45
CA LYS A 76 -23.24 7.32 12.32
C LYS A 76 -23.84 6.65 11.07
N GLY A 77 -23.08 5.80 10.37
CA GLY A 77 -23.51 5.12 9.15
C GLY A 77 -23.63 6.04 7.92
N LYS A 78 -23.03 7.24 7.96
CA LYS A 78 -23.00 8.17 6.83
C LYS A 78 -21.71 7.99 6.03
N ARG A 79 -21.78 8.29 4.73
CA ARG A 79 -20.61 8.33 3.83
C ARG A 79 -20.29 9.79 3.51
N PRO A 80 -19.52 10.49 4.35
CA PRO A 80 -19.17 11.88 4.09
C PRO A 80 -18.27 11.98 2.85
N PHE A 81 -18.38 13.09 2.12
CA PHE A 81 -17.55 13.43 0.95
C PHE A 81 -17.56 12.35 -0.16
N PRO A 82 -18.72 12.10 -0.81
CA PRO A 82 -18.84 11.05 -1.83
C PRO A 82 -17.98 11.29 -3.08
N ASP A 83 -17.53 12.52 -3.28
CA ASP A 83 -16.74 13.00 -4.41
C ASP A 83 -15.26 13.23 -4.06
N SER A 84 -14.80 12.79 -2.89
CA SER A 84 -13.45 13.07 -2.42
C SER A 84 -12.76 11.86 -1.79
N VAL A 85 -11.46 11.74 -2.06
CA VAL A 85 -10.56 10.88 -1.30
C VAL A 85 -9.99 11.71 -0.16
N ILE A 86 -10.22 11.25 1.06
CA ILE A 86 -9.71 11.86 2.27
C ILE A 86 -8.32 11.28 2.55
N VAL A 87 -7.33 12.15 2.70
CA VAL A 87 -5.93 11.78 2.93
C VAL A 87 -5.47 12.34 4.27
N HIS A 88 -4.94 11.47 5.11
CA HIS A 88 -4.28 11.81 6.37
C HIS A 88 -2.78 11.73 6.18
N ASP A 89 -2.06 12.74 6.66
CA ASP A 89 -0.60 12.71 6.65
C ASP A 89 -0.03 11.74 7.70
N CYS A 90 1.26 11.42 7.57
CA CYS A 90 1.95 10.54 8.51
C CYS A 90 2.49 11.26 9.75
N THR A 91 2.34 12.58 9.84
CA THR A 91 3.01 13.40 10.86
C THR A 91 2.33 13.33 12.23
N GLY A 92 1.15 12.69 12.32
CA GLY A 92 0.36 12.63 13.54
C GLY A 92 -0.28 13.97 13.93
N THR A 93 -0.14 15.01 13.10
CA THR A 93 -0.74 16.33 13.32
C THR A 93 -2.26 16.35 13.17
N GLY A 94 -2.85 15.25 12.67
CA GLY A 94 -4.27 15.17 12.37
C GLY A 94 -4.69 15.99 11.15
N ARG A 95 -3.74 16.51 10.36
CA ARG A 95 -4.04 17.26 9.14
C ARG A 95 -4.69 16.34 8.11
N VAL A 96 -5.79 16.82 7.55
CA VAL A 96 -6.60 16.11 6.56
C VAL A 96 -6.66 16.92 5.28
N VAL A 97 -6.43 16.25 4.16
CA VAL A 97 -6.55 16.81 2.80
C VAL A 97 -7.65 16.06 2.07
N ALA A 98 -8.57 16.79 1.44
CA ALA A 98 -9.61 16.20 0.58
C ALA A 98 -9.25 16.40 -0.89
N ILE A 99 -9.05 15.31 -1.62
CA ILE A 99 -8.77 15.33 -3.05
C ILE A 99 -10.04 14.96 -3.81
N LYS A 100 -10.56 15.90 -4.60
CA LYS A 100 -11.72 15.64 -5.45
C LYS A 100 -11.43 14.56 -6.50
N VAL A 101 -12.33 13.60 -6.60
CA VAL A 101 -12.30 12.48 -7.54
C VAL A 101 -13.62 12.37 -8.30
N PRO A 102 -13.64 11.70 -9.47
CA PRO A 102 -14.89 11.48 -10.20
C PRO A 102 -15.94 10.71 -9.38
N THR A 103 -17.19 11.17 -9.42
CA THR A 103 -18.34 10.52 -8.74
C THR A 103 -18.85 9.29 -9.48
N THR A 104 -18.27 8.94 -10.64
CA THR A 104 -18.65 7.78 -11.46
C THR A 104 -18.48 6.43 -10.74
N TRP A 105 -17.69 6.39 -9.66
CA TRP A 105 -17.45 5.21 -8.83
C TRP A 105 -18.46 5.07 -7.68
N GLU A 106 -19.21 6.14 -7.38
CA GLU A 106 -20.26 6.13 -6.38
C GLU A 106 -21.35 5.08 -6.63
N PRO A 107 -22.00 5.03 -7.81
CA PRO A 107 -23.05 4.06 -8.10
C PRO A 107 -22.52 2.62 -8.20
N GLN A 108 -21.22 2.44 -8.42
CA GLN A 108 -20.58 1.12 -8.49
C GLN A 108 -20.29 0.52 -7.11
N GLY A 109 -20.65 1.22 -6.02
CA GLY A 109 -20.44 0.73 -4.66
C GLY A 109 -18.98 0.66 -4.24
N VAL A 110 -18.08 1.34 -4.96
CA VAL A 110 -16.65 1.34 -4.64
C VAL A 110 -16.40 2.07 -3.33
N THR A 111 -15.72 1.38 -2.41
CA THR A 111 -15.29 1.91 -1.13
C THR A 111 -13.96 1.26 -0.77
N PHE A 112 -13.05 2.03 -0.16
CA PHE A 112 -11.80 1.47 0.34
C PHE A 112 -11.20 2.36 1.42
N GLU A 113 -10.34 1.74 2.22
CA GLU A 113 -9.48 2.42 3.15
C GLU A 113 -8.05 1.91 2.96
N MET A 114 -7.09 2.78 2.71
CA MET A 114 -5.68 2.43 2.70
C MET A 114 -5.02 2.94 3.96
N LYS A 115 -4.20 2.13 4.62
CA LYS A 115 -3.45 2.52 5.82
C LYS A 115 -2.02 2.05 5.77
N ARG A 116 -1.11 2.81 6.33
CA ARG A 116 0.25 2.35 6.68
C ARG A 116 0.69 3.04 7.95
N ALA A 117 1.62 2.42 8.69
CA ALA A 117 2.08 3.02 9.94
C ALA A 117 3.13 4.12 9.71
N SER A 118 3.84 4.08 8.58
CA SER A 118 4.85 5.08 8.22
C SER A 118 4.99 5.28 6.71
N PRO A 119 5.60 6.38 6.24
CA PRO A 119 5.86 6.61 4.81
C PRO A 119 6.71 5.53 4.13
N SER A 120 7.52 4.82 4.91
CA SER A 120 8.43 3.78 4.41
C SER A 120 7.75 2.43 4.22
N GLU A 121 6.56 2.24 4.79
CA GLU A 121 5.80 1.00 4.73
C GLU A 121 4.84 0.95 3.54
N PRO A 122 4.51 -0.26 3.04
CA PRO A 122 3.46 -0.45 2.07
C PRO A 122 2.09 -0.11 2.68
N PHE A 123 1.14 0.25 1.81
CA PHE A 123 -0.24 0.43 2.25
C PHE A 123 -0.93 -0.93 2.40
N GLN A 124 -1.58 -1.13 3.54
CA GLN A 124 -2.65 -2.10 3.70
C GLN A 124 -3.87 -1.55 2.97
N VAL A 125 -4.46 -2.33 2.07
CA VAL A 125 -5.67 -1.95 1.33
C VAL A 125 -6.81 -2.70 1.96
N LEU A 126 -7.58 -2.00 2.77
CA LEU A 126 -8.63 -2.54 3.61
C LEU A 126 -9.96 -2.42 2.88
N ILE A 127 -10.58 -3.57 2.65
CA ILE A 127 -11.93 -3.70 2.11
C ILE A 127 -12.82 -4.41 3.12
N GLU A 128 -14.14 -4.24 3.03
CA GLU A 128 -15.08 -4.91 3.94
C GLU A 128 -14.98 -6.44 3.80
N LYS A 129 -15.08 -7.20 4.91
CA LYS A 129 -14.78 -8.65 4.98
C LYS A 129 -15.57 -9.52 4.00
N ASP A 130 -16.73 -9.08 3.54
CA ASP A 130 -17.57 -9.80 2.56
C ASP A 130 -17.44 -9.23 1.14
N THR A 131 -16.55 -8.25 0.95
CA THR A 131 -16.23 -7.65 -0.34
C THR A 131 -14.91 -8.22 -0.81
N THR A 132 -14.88 -8.77 -2.03
CA THR A 132 -13.64 -9.14 -2.72
C THR A 132 -13.12 -7.94 -3.51
N LEU A 133 -11.86 -7.99 -3.94
CA LEU A 133 -11.36 -7.01 -4.91
C LEU A 133 -12.23 -7.10 -6.17
N THR A 134 -13.16 -6.16 -6.34
CA THR A 134 -14.00 -6.11 -7.53
C THR A 134 -13.22 -5.44 -8.66
N PRO A 135 -13.46 -5.81 -9.93
CA PRO A 135 -12.87 -5.10 -11.06
C PRO A 135 -13.13 -3.59 -11.01
N ALA A 136 -14.29 -3.19 -10.48
CA ALA A 136 -14.64 -1.79 -10.26
C ALA A 136 -13.74 -1.10 -9.22
N LEU A 137 -13.42 -1.78 -8.10
CA LEU A 137 -12.50 -1.24 -7.10
C LEU A 137 -11.08 -1.10 -7.65
N GLN A 138 -10.58 -2.12 -8.35
CA GLN A 138 -9.26 -2.05 -8.98
C GLN A 138 -9.20 -0.89 -9.98
N ALA A 139 -10.16 -0.79 -10.90
CA ALA A 139 -10.21 0.29 -11.88
C ALA A 139 -10.33 1.67 -11.22
N ALA A 140 -11.10 1.79 -10.13
CA ALA A 140 -11.17 3.02 -9.36
C ALA A 140 -9.82 3.40 -8.75
N MET A 141 -9.10 2.44 -8.17
CA MET A 141 -7.77 2.69 -7.61
C MET A 141 -6.74 3.06 -8.68
N GLU A 142 -6.78 2.42 -9.85
CA GLU A 142 -5.95 2.77 -11.01
C GLU A 142 -6.22 4.21 -11.48
N HIS A 143 -7.48 4.66 -11.41
CA HIS A 143 -7.85 6.04 -11.72
C HIS A 143 -7.49 7.03 -10.60
N PHE A 144 -7.62 6.65 -9.34
CA PHE A 144 -7.38 7.54 -8.21
C PHE A 144 -5.90 7.72 -7.90
N ALA A 145 -5.08 6.67 -8.05
CA ALA A 145 -3.64 6.72 -7.76
C ALA A 145 -2.91 7.88 -8.44
N PRO A 146 -3.02 8.10 -9.77
CA PRO A 146 -2.34 9.22 -10.43
C PRO A 146 -2.93 10.57 -10.02
N LEU A 147 -4.24 10.66 -9.77
CA LEU A 147 -4.89 11.91 -9.31
C LEU A 147 -4.39 12.32 -7.92
N ILE A 148 -4.28 11.35 -7.01
CA ILE A 148 -3.77 11.55 -5.66
C ILE A 148 -2.28 11.92 -5.73
N ALA A 149 -1.48 11.19 -6.50
CA ALA A 149 -0.05 11.44 -6.63
C ALA A 149 0.25 12.83 -7.19
N ALA A 150 -0.55 13.32 -8.14
CA ALA A 150 -0.40 14.65 -8.70
C ALA A 150 -0.83 15.76 -7.72
N LYS A 151 -2.00 15.63 -7.07
CA LYS A 151 -2.60 16.72 -6.29
C LYS A 151 -2.15 16.79 -4.84
N LEU A 152 -1.81 15.65 -4.24
CA LEU A 152 -1.51 15.60 -2.81
C LEU A 152 -0.30 16.46 -2.42
N PRO A 153 0.84 16.46 -3.14
CA PRO A 153 1.99 17.27 -2.75
C PRO A 153 1.69 18.77 -2.73
N GLU A 154 0.85 19.25 -3.66
CA GLU A 154 0.44 20.66 -3.74
C GLU A 154 -0.51 21.02 -2.59
N GLN A 155 -1.52 20.19 -2.36
CA GLN A 155 -2.48 20.37 -1.27
C GLN A 155 -1.79 20.36 0.10
N GLN A 156 -0.81 19.48 0.31
CA GLN A 156 -0.03 19.42 1.54
C GLN A 156 0.89 20.64 1.72
N ARG A 157 1.41 21.21 0.63
CA ARG A 157 2.17 22.47 0.69
C ARG A 157 1.25 23.63 1.08
N ALA A 158 0.09 23.74 0.45
CA ALA A 158 -0.92 24.76 0.77
C ALA A 158 -1.41 24.64 2.22
N ALA A 159 -1.72 23.43 2.68
CA ALA A 159 -2.16 23.18 4.04
C ALA A 159 -1.07 23.40 5.11
N ARG A 160 0.21 23.31 4.74
CA ARG A 160 1.33 23.68 5.63
C ARG A 160 1.49 25.20 5.71
N ALA A 161 1.40 25.89 4.58
CA ALA A 161 1.47 27.34 4.52
C ALA A 161 0.35 28.01 5.32
N ALA A 162 -0.90 27.55 5.17
CA ALA A 162 -2.06 28.10 5.87
C ALA A 162 -2.05 27.92 7.40
N THR A 163 -1.22 27.00 7.93
CA THR A 163 -1.05 26.79 9.38
C THR A 163 0.16 27.51 9.97
N ALA A 164 0.99 28.12 9.13
CA ALA A 164 2.17 28.87 9.55
C ALA A 164 1.91 30.38 9.69
N GLU A 165 0.72 30.83 9.29
CA GLU A 165 0.15 32.17 9.56
C GLU A 165 -0.68 32.16 10.84
#